data_AF-A0A9X3TVW0-F1
#
_entry.id   AF-A0A9X3TVW0-F1
#
_cell.length_a   1.000
_cell.length_b   1.000
_cell.length_c   1.000
_cell.angle_alpha   90.00
_cell.angle_beta   90.00
_cell.angle_gamma   90.00
#
_symmetry.space_group_name_H-M   'P 1'
#
loop_
_entity.id
_entity.type
_entity.pdbx_description
1 polymer ?
#
loop_
_entity_poly.entity_id
_entity_poly.type
_entity_poly.pdbx_seq_one_letter_code
_entity_poly.pdbx_strand_id
1 'polypeptide(L)'
;MAAISAYGPGVLLAGLLALGGCAGENWPDLSTVQRPAGSDKPADLGAPAAAKAATASAEVEARLKAFDARVNTADQAAAKAYAEYLPRLDKFLAAPPTEDSLTTRWGAAQSALSRVGAAVDDLRAAEEAAANYSIDLSKTAALPAGVAETVASASARYVARRQLLDLESNRLAVLTPASFGAPGPSVVHDSTRTALATITFAGKAPALGDDFAPAIAALRKTVPDVAFDLIASGPTGSLARQQEALRVMMAELQRLKVPASHQTLALATLPDQAVIVRIYVKKP
;
A
#
# COMPACT_ATOMS: atom_id res chain seq x y z
N MET A 1 22.46 40.83 -29.63
CA MET A 1 21.17 40.24 -30.04
C MET A 1 20.95 38.98 -29.21
N ALA A 2 19.77 38.89 -28.57
CA ALA A 2 19.05 37.70 -28.08
C ALA A 2 19.78 36.46 -27.48
N ALA A 3 19.37 36.16 -26.24
CA ALA A 3 18.80 34.90 -25.74
C ALA A 3 19.63 33.61 -25.50
N ILE A 4 19.81 33.31 -24.19
CA ILE A 4 19.38 32.13 -23.38
C ILE A 4 19.58 30.68 -23.91
N SER A 5 20.17 29.87 -23.01
CA SER A 5 19.87 28.46 -22.65
C SER A 5 20.66 27.34 -23.31
N ALA A 6 21.40 26.56 -22.52
CA ALA A 6 20.86 25.32 -21.92
C ALA A 6 22.01 24.44 -21.40
N TYR A 7 22.23 24.40 -20.08
CA TYR A 7 22.80 23.22 -19.40
C TYR A 7 22.22 23.17 -17.98
N GLY A 8 21.47 22.10 -17.69
CA GLY A 8 20.81 21.88 -16.40
C GLY A 8 21.77 21.37 -15.32
N PRO A 9 21.25 21.17 -14.10
CA PRO A 9 21.88 20.23 -13.19
C PRO A 9 20.85 19.34 -12.48
N GLY A 10 20.98 18.03 -12.72
CA GLY A 10 20.69 17.05 -11.68
C GLY A 10 21.76 17.14 -10.62
N VAL A 11 21.57 17.99 -9.61
CA VAL A 11 22.30 17.95 -8.32
C VAL A 11 21.39 18.61 -7.26
N LEU A 12 20.29 17.97 -6.88
CA LEU A 12 19.51 18.41 -5.70
C LEU A 12 18.87 17.20 -4.99
N LEU A 13 19.59 16.07 -4.94
CA LEU A 13 19.21 14.89 -4.14
C LEU A 13 20.16 14.63 -2.96
N ALA A 14 21.08 15.55 -2.66
CA ALA A 14 22.09 15.40 -1.60
C ALA A 14 21.94 16.39 -0.42
N GLY A 15 20.96 17.30 -0.45
CA GLY A 15 20.82 18.37 0.55
C GLY A 15 20.04 18.02 1.82
N LEU A 16 19.40 16.83 1.89
CA LEU A 16 18.49 16.46 2.98
C LEU A 16 19.08 15.46 3.99
N LEU A 17 20.38 15.15 3.91
CA LEU A 17 21.06 14.20 4.81
C LEU A 17 22.15 14.83 5.71
N ALA A 18 22.13 16.14 5.94
CA ALA A 18 23.15 16.83 6.76
C ALA A 18 22.57 17.66 7.94
N LEU A 19 21.50 17.19 8.58
CA LEU A 19 21.05 17.72 9.88
C LEU A 19 21.32 16.73 11.02
N GLY A 20 22.56 16.25 11.08
CA GLY A 20 23.05 15.40 12.16
C GLY A 20 24.53 15.67 12.41
N GLY A 21 24.81 16.53 13.39
CA GLY A 21 26.13 16.65 14.01
C GLY A 21 26.97 17.84 13.54
N CYS A 22 27.03 18.87 14.37
CA CYS A 22 28.27 19.52 14.83
C CYS A 22 27.91 20.59 15.86
N ALA A 23 28.05 20.25 17.13
CA ALA A 23 28.28 21.20 18.20
C ALA A 23 29.71 21.77 18.03
N GLY A 24 29.87 23.07 18.19
CA GLY A 24 31.15 23.76 18.16
C GLY A 24 30.95 25.27 18.24
N GLU A 25 31.35 25.86 19.36
CA GLU A 25 31.15 27.24 19.81
C GLU A 25 31.66 28.29 18.80
N ASN A 26 30.80 29.26 18.45
CA ASN A 26 31.07 30.69 18.21
C ASN A 26 30.00 31.30 17.28
N TRP A 27 28.91 31.78 17.87
CA TRP A 27 28.02 32.73 17.20
C TRP A 27 28.63 34.14 17.32
N PRO A 28 28.59 34.99 16.27
CA PRO A 28 29.12 36.34 16.34
C PRO A 28 28.32 37.20 17.33
N ASP A 29 29.04 37.97 18.16
CA ASP A 29 28.47 38.91 19.13
C ASP A 29 27.73 40.06 18.41
N LEU A 30 26.40 40.01 18.48
CA LEU A 30 25.47 40.95 17.86
C LEU A 30 25.59 42.38 18.42
N SER A 31 26.34 42.60 19.52
CA SER A 31 26.60 43.93 20.07
C SER A 31 27.52 44.79 19.19
N THR A 32 28.26 44.16 18.27
CA THR A 32 29.22 44.84 17.37
C THR A 32 28.63 45.27 16.02
N VAL A 33 27.37 44.89 15.73
CA VAL A 33 26.69 45.29 14.49
C VAL A 33 26.14 46.72 14.63
N GLN A 34 26.94 47.68 14.19
CA GLN A 34 26.56 49.10 14.14
C GLN A 34 25.37 49.28 13.18
N ARG A 35 24.21 49.72 13.70
CA ARG A 35 23.02 50.00 12.88
C ARG A 35 23.31 51.19 11.95
N PRO A 36 22.89 51.17 10.67
CA PRO A 36 23.03 52.31 9.77
C PRO A 36 22.30 53.55 10.32
N ALA A 37 22.95 54.70 10.28
CA ALA A 37 22.36 55.97 10.68
C ALA A 37 21.15 56.31 9.78
N GLY A 38 19.95 56.32 10.36
CA GLY A 38 18.70 56.57 9.64
C GLY A 38 17.46 55.81 10.16
N SER A 39 17.60 54.97 11.19
CA SER A 39 16.50 54.16 11.74
C SER A 39 15.42 54.94 12.50
N ASP A 40 15.55 56.25 12.67
CA ASP A 40 14.69 57.03 13.59
C ASP A 40 13.53 57.75 12.92
N LYS A 41 13.27 57.49 11.63
CA LYS A 41 12.00 57.88 11.00
C LYS A 41 11.12 56.63 10.84
N PRO A 42 9.99 56.52 11.56
CA PRO A 42 9.03 55.49 11.23
C PRO A 42 8.52 55.77 9.81
N ALA A 43 8.75 54.82 8.91
CA ALA A 43 8.03 54.79 7.65
C ALA A 43 6.54 54.69 7.97
N ASP A 44 5.72 55.56 7.37
CA ASP A 44 4.27 55.44 7.38
C ASP A 44 3.88 54.19 6.59
N LEU A 45 3.94 53.04 7.26
CA LEU A 45 3.38 51.78 6.81
C LEU A 45 1.94 51.78 7.29
N GLY A 46 1.01 52.12 6.40
CA GLY A 46 -0.42 52.05 6.66
C GLY A 46 -0.84 50.76 7.36
N ALA A 47 -1.96 50.85 8.09
CA ALA A 47 -2.51 49.82 8.99
C ALA A 47 -2.19 48.36 8.59
N PRO A 48 -1.75 47.52 9.54
CA PRO A 48 -1.04 46.29 9.24
C PRO A 48 -1.92 45.28 8.51
N ALA A 49 -1.28 44.51 7.63
CA ALA A 49 -1.80 43.38 6.86
C ALA A 49 -2.31 42.19 7.71
N ALA A 50 -2.73 42.42 8.96
CA ALA A 50 -3.25 41.41 9.88
C ALA A 50 -4.55 40.78 9.35
N ALA A 51 -5.43 41.58 8.72
CA ALA A 51 -6.64 41.06 8.10
C ALA A 51 -6.34 40.11 6.92
N LYS A 52 -5.34 40.45 6.08
CA LYS A 52 -4.94 39.63 4.92
C LYS A 52 -4.26 38.31 5.34
N ALA A 53 -3.44 38.34 6.39
CA ALA A 53 -2.80 37.13 6.93
C ALA A 53 -3.82 36.20 7.61
N ALA A 54 -4.78 36.76 8.36
CA ALA A 54 -5.85 35.98 9.00
C ALA A 54 -6.79 35.33 7.96
N THR A 55 -7.15 36.05 6.88
CA THR A 55 -7.97 35.48 5.79
C THR A 55 -7.23 34.38 5.02
N ALA A 56 -5.93 34.55 4.77
CA ALA A 56 -5.12 33.52 4.10
C ALA A 56 -5.01 32.24 4.95
N SER A 57 -4.86 32.38 6.27
CA SER A 57 -4.86 31.22 7.20
C SER A 57 -6.20 30.49 7.21
N ALA A 58 -7.31 31.22 7.28
CA ALA A 58 -8.66 30.63 7.27
C ALA A 58 -9.00 29.93 5.94
N GLU A 59 -8.54 30.48 4.82
CA GLU A 59 -8.71 29.87 3.49
C GLU A 59 -7.92 28.56 3.37
N VAL A 60 -6.67 28.53 3.86
CA VAL A 60 -5.86 27.31 3.91
C VAL A 60 -6.54 26.24 4.77
N GLU A 61 -6.98 26.59 5.98
CA GLU A 61 -7.67 25.66 6.88
C GLU A 61 -8.96 25.09 6.25
N ALA A 62 -9.78 25.94 5.64
CA ALA A 62 -10.99 25.51 4.95
C ALA A 62 -10.67 24.55 3.78
N ARG A 63 -9.57 24.81 3.06
CA ARG A 63 -9.13 23.97 1.95
C ARG A 63 -8.59 22.63 2.43
N LEU A 64 -7.80 22.60 3.50
CA LEU A 64 -7.32 21.37 4.13
C LEU A 64 -8.49 20.51 4.62
N LYS A 65 -9.48 21.11 5.30
CA LYS A 65 -10.69 20.41 5.73
C LYS A 65 -11.47 19.81 4.56
N ALA A 66 -11.52 20.51 3.42
CA ALA A 66 -12.14 19.99 2.21
C ALA A 66 -11.36 18.81 1.61
N PHE A 67 -10.02 18.85 1.62
CA PHE A 67 -9.18 17.71 1.23
C PHE A 67 -9.40 16.51 2.14
N ASP A 68 -9.37 16.71 3.45
CA ASP A 68 -9.63 15.64 4.42
C ASP A 68 -11.00 15.01 4.20
N ALA A 69 -12.04 15.82 3.98
CA ALA A 69 -13.37 15.31 3.67
C ALA A 69 -13.37 14.47 2.38
N ARG A 70 -12.72 14.94 1.31
CA ARG A 70 -12.63 14.21 0.04
C ARG A 70 -11.86 12.89 0.18
N VAL A 71 -10.73 12.91 0.88
CA VAL A 71 -9.90 11.72 1.17
C VAL A 71 -10.70 10.73 2.02
N ASN A 72 -11.42 11.20 3.04
CA ASN A 72 -12.31 10.36 3.86
C ASN A 72 -13.39 9.69 3.00
N THR A 73 -14.06 10.44 2.12
CA THR A 73 -15.09 9.89 1.23
C THR A 73 -14.52 8.85 0.27
N ALA A 74 -13.38 9.12 -0.35
CA ALA A 74 -12.73 8.19 -1.26
C ALA A 74 -12.24 6.91 -0.55
N ASP A 75 -11.66 7.04 0.65
CA ASP A 75 -11.24 5.89 1.45
C ASP A 75 -12.44 5.02 1.89
N GLN A 76 -13.56 5.64 2.27
CA GLN A 76 -14.80 4.91 2.58
C GLN A 76 -15.37 4.20 1.35
N ALA A 77 -15.30 4.83 0.17
CA ALA A 77 -15.72 4.19 -1.08
C ALA A 77 -14.85 2.97 -1.40
N ALA A 78 -13.52 3.09 -1.25
CA ALA A 78 -12.59 1.97 -1.42
C ALA A 78 -12.84 0.85 -0.39
N ALA A 79 -13.08 1.20 0.87
CA ALA A 79 -13.43 0.24 1.92
C ALA A 79 -14.72 -0.51 1.62
N LYS A 80 -15.75 0.20 1.14
CA LYS A 80 -17.03 -0.40 0.74
C LYS A 80 -16.87 -1.32 -0.46
N ALA A 81 -16.17 -0.88 -1.51
CA ALA A 81 -15.90 -1.71 -2.68
C ALA A 81 -15.14 -2.99 -2.29
N TYR A 82 -14.18 -2.88 -1.37
CA TYR A 82 -13.45 -4.02 -0.85
C TYR A 82 -14.35 -4.97 -0.05
N ALA A 83 -15.23 -4.45 0.82
CA ALA A 83 -16.21 -5.24 1.55
C ALA A 83 -17.18 -5.98 0.60
N GLU A 84 -17.51 -5.41 -0.55
CA GLU A 84 -18.31 -6.07 -1.60
C GLU A 84 -17.52 -7.12 -2.38
N TYR A 85 -16.21 -6.96 -2.53
CA TYR A 85 -15.33 -7.93 -3.18
C TYR A 85 -15.19 -9.21 -2.35
N LEU A 86 -15.01 -9.12 -1.03
CA LEU A 86 -14.81 -10.25 -0.13
C LEU A 86 -15.81 -11.42 -0.32
N PRO A 87 -17.14 -11.23 -0.29
CA PRO A 87 -18.07 -12.35 -0.45
C PRO A 87 -18.02 -13.00 -1.84
N ARG A 88 -17.48 -12.32 -2.86
CA ARG A 88 -17.27 -12.89 -4.21
C ARG A 88 -15.99 -13.71 -4.24
N LEU A 89 -14.93 -13.23 -3.60
CA LEU A 89 -13.71 -14.00 -3.36
C LEU A 89 -14.04 -15.28 -2.58
N ASP A 90 -14.78 -15.20 -1.47
CA ASP A 90 -15.14 -16.36 -0.65
C ASP A 90 -15.91 -17.41 -1.47
N LYS A 91 -16.87 -16.96 -2.29
CA LYS A 91 -17.60 -17.83 -3.22
C LYS A 91 -16.70 -18.50 -4.26
N PHE A 92 -15.64 -17.84 -4.71
CA PHE A 92 -14.66 -18.38 -5.64
C PHE A 92 -13.74 -19.39 -4.97
N LEU A 93 -13.21 -19.07 -3.78
CA LEU A 93 -12.34 -19.99 -3.03
C LEU A 93 -13.07 -21.28 -2.67
N ALA A 94 -14.35 -21.20 -2.29
CA ALA A 94 -15.21 -22.34 -2.00
C ALA A 94 -15.78 -23.06 -3.24
N ALA A 95 -15.46 -22.61 -4.46
CA ALA A 95 -16.00 -23.21 -5.67
C ALA A 95 -15.50 -24.66 -5.86
N PRO A 96 -16.38 -25.59 -6.26
CA PRO A 96 -15.95 -26.90 -6.76
C PRO A 96 -14.94 -26.75 -7.89
N PRO A 97 -14.04 -27.71 -8.10
CA PRO A 97 -13.01 -27.64 -9.15
C PRO A 97 -13.58 -27.88 -10.57
N THR A 98 -14.86 -27.59 -10.79
CA THR A 98 -15.48 -27.65 -12.12
C THR A 98 -15.26 -26.33 -12.85
N GLU A 99 -14.88 -26.42 -14.13
CA GLU A 99 -14.43 -25.26 -14.91
C GLU A 99 -15.48 -24.15 -15.01
N ASP A 100 -16.75 -24.51 -15.30
CA ASP A 100 -17.83 -23.53 -15.46
C ASP A 100 -18.10 -22.74 -14.17
N SER A 101 -18.04 -23.43 -13.03
CA SER A 101 -18.23 -22.82 -11.71
C SER A 101 -17.06 -21.91 -11.34
N LEU A 102 -15.82 -22.38 -11.56
CA LEU A 102 -14.61 -21.60 -11.29
C LEU A 102 -14.56 -20.33 -12.13
N THR A 103 -14.79 -20.46 -13.43
CA THR A 103 -14.79 -19.38 -14.42
C THR A 103 -15.78 -18.28 -14.03
N THR A 104 -17.03 -18.66 -13.75
CA THR A 104 -18.09 -17.72 -13.38
C THR A 104 -17.76 -16.97 -12.09
N ARG A 105 -17.28 -17.69 -11.08
CA ARG A 105 -17.02 -17.12 -9.74
C ARG A 105 -15.75 -16.29 -9.72
N TRP A 106 -14.70 -16.72 -10.41
CA TRP A 106 -13.48 -15.94 -10.60
C TRP A 106 -13.79 -14.64 -11.35
N GLY A 107 -14.55 -14.70 -12.45
CA GLY A 107 -14.95 -13.51 -13.21
C GLY A 107 -15.75 -12.51 -12.36
N ALA A 108 -16.65 -13.00 -11.50
CA ALA A 108 -17.38 -12.15 -10.56
C ALA A 108 -16.45 -11.50 -9.52
N ALA A 109 -15.47 -12.22 -9.00
CA ALA A 109 -14.46 -11.69 -8.08
C ALA A 109 -13.58 -10.64 -8.77
N GLN A 110 -13.08 -10.93 -9.98
CA GLN A 110 -12.26 -10.02 -10.79
C GLN A 110 -13.01 -8.72 -11.14
N SER A 111 -14.28 -8.82 -11.53
CA SER A 111 -15.14 -7.66 -11.79
C SER A 111 -15.30 -6.78 -10.55
N ALA A 112 -15.47 -7.40 -9.37
CA ALA A 112 -15.56 -6.64 -8.13
C ALA A 112 -14.22 -6.02 -7.72
N LEU A 113 -13.11 -6.73 -7.91
CA LEU A 113 -11.78 -6.19 -7.64
C LEU A 113 -11.46 -5.00 -8.56
N SER A 114 -11.92 -5.02 -9.80
CA SER A 114 -11.80 -3.88 -10.72
C SER A 114 -12.52 -2.62 -10.19
N ARG A 115 -13.66 -2.79 -9.50
CA ARG A 115 -14.34 -1.69 -8.80
C ARG A 115 -13.58 -1.19 -7.58
N VAL A 116 -12.87 -2.08 -6.87
CA VAL A 116 -11.92 -1.67 -5.82
C VAL A 116 -10.82 -0.80 -6.44
N GLY A 117 -10.24 -1.24 -7.57
CA GLY A 117 -9.23 -0.49 -8.31
C GLY A 117 -9.68 0.94 -8.65
N ALA A 118 -10.87 1.08 -9.25
CA ALA A 118 -11.43 2.40 -9.55
C ALA A 118 -11.59 3.29 -8.30
N ALA A 119 -12.07 2.74 -7.19
CA ALA A 119 -12.20 3.50 -5.93
C ALA A 119 -10.84 3.88 -5.31
N VAL A 120 -9.81 3.04 -5.49
CA VAL A 120 -8.43 3.36 -5.09
C VAL A 120 -7.82 4.45 -5.97
N ASP A 121 -8.15 4.48 -7.27
CA ASP A 121 -7.76 5.57 -8.17
C ASP A 121 -8.41 6.90 -7.79
N ASP A 122 -9.67 6.89 -7.34
CA ASP A 122 -10.32 8.11 -6.80
C ASP A 122 -9.61 8.62 -5.54
N LEU A 123 -9.15 7.71 -4.68
CA LEU A 123 -8.36 8.05 -3.48
C LEU A 123 -6.99 8.62 -3.87
N ARG A 124 -6.32 8.03 -4.87
CA ARG A 124 -5.08 8.57 -5.45
C ARG A 124 -5.27 10.00 -5.95
N ALA A 125 -6.34 10.25 -6.72
CA ALA A 125 -6.62 11.58 -7.24
C ALA A 125 -6.90 12.62 -6.12
N ALA A 126 -7.51 12.19 -5.00
CA ALA A 126 -7.73 13.05 -3.84
C ALA A 126 -6.41 13.36 -3.10
N GLU A 127 -5.54 12.36 -2.96
CA GLU A 127 -4.21 12.48 -2.36
C GLU A 127 -3.29 13.38 -3.19
N GLU A 128 -3.21 13.17 -4.51
CA GLU A 128 -2.42 13.98 -5.44
C GLU A 128 -2.88 15.44 -5.41
N ALA A 129 -4.18 15.70 -5.28
CA ALA A 129 -4.70 17.06 -5.17
C ALA A 129 -4.23 17.76 -3.88
N ALA A 130 -4.17 17.04 -2.75
CA ALA A 130 -3.65 17.58 -1.50
C ALA A 130 -2.13 17.80 -1.56
N ALA A 131 -1.38 16.85 -2.15
CA ALA A 131 0.06 16.96 -2.33
C ALA A 131 0.45 18.14 -3.24
N ASN A 132 -0.24 18.31 -4.37
CA ASN A 132 -0.01 19.43 -5.29
C ASN A 132 -0.29 20.78 -4.61
N TYR A 133 -1.36 20.85 -3.79
CA TYR A 133 -1.65 22.06 -3.02
C TYR A 133 -0.53 22.40 -2.01
N SER A 134 0.02 21.40 -1.32
CA SER A 134 1.18 21.58 -0.43
C SER A 134 2.41 22.09 -1.18
N ILE A 135 2.69 21.53 -2.37
CA ILE A 135 3.79 21.99 -3.23
C ILE A 135 3.59 23.46 -3.61
N ASP A 136 2.39 23.88 -4.00
CA ASP A 136 2.12 25.26 -4.40
C ASP A 136 2.21 26.24 -3.21
N LEU A 137 1.75 25.83 -2.02
CA LEU A 137 1.94 26.64 -0.81
C LEU A 137 3.41 26.82 -0.46
N SER A 138 4.23 25.77 -0.57
CA SER A 138 5.67 25.84 -0.25
C SER A 138 6.46 26.82 -1.14
N LYS A 139 5.94 27.14 -2.34
CA LYS A 139 6.56 28.12 -3.25
C LYS A 139 6.26 29.58 -2.87
N THR A 140 5.21 29.81 -2.08
CA THR A 140 4.66 31.16 -1.84
C THR A 140 4.75 31.59 -0.39
N ALA A 141 4.86 30.66 0.55
CA ALA A 141 5.02 30.93 1.97
C ALA A 141 5.68 29.73 2.70
N ALA A 142 6.03 29.92 3.98
CA ALA A 142 6.29 28.80 4.87
C ALA A 142 5.01 27.95 4.98
N LEU A 143 5.16 26.62 4.89
CA LEU A 143 4.03 25.68 4.96
C LEU A 143 3.24 25.89 6.26
N PRO A 144 1.94 26.24 6.17
CA PRO A 144 1.09 26.37 7.34
C PRO A 144 1.01 25.06 8.14
N ALA A 145 0.80 25.18 9.45
CA ALA A 145 0.65 24.03 10.34
C ALA A 145 -0.50 23.12 9.84
N GLY A 146 -0.30 21.80 9.94
CA GLY A 146 -1.30 20.80 9.53
C GLY A 146 -1.28 20.39 8.05
N VAL A 147 -0.71 21.17 7.14
CA VAL A 147 -0.63 20.79 5.70
C VAL A 147 0.14 19.47 5.52
N ALA A 148 1.31 19.36 6.15
CA ALA A 148 2.13 18.16 6.07
C ALA A 148 1.43 16.93 6.67
N GLU A 149 0.67 17.10 7.74
CA GLU A 149 -0.08 16.02 8.40
C GLU A 149 -1.24 15.54 7.54
N THR A 150 -2.03 16.46 6.96
CA THR A 150 -3.11 16.13 6.02
C THR A 150 -2.58 15.35 4.81
N VAL A 151 -1.49 15.82 4.20
CA VAL A 151 -0.87 15.12 3.05
C VAL A 151 -0.35 13.74 3.48
N ALA A 152 0.40 13.64 4.58
CA ALA A 152 0.92 12.37 5.06
C ALA A 152 -0.20 11.36 5.40
N SER A 153 -1.30 11.83 6.01
CA SER A 153 -2.48 11.02 6.30
C SER A 153 -3.15 10.51 5.03
N ALA A 154 -3.31 11.37 4.01
CA ALA A 154 -3.85 10.99 2.71
C ALA A 154 -2.97 9.95 2.01
N SER A 155 -1.66 10.19 1.94
CA SER A 155 -0.69 9.27 1.34
C SER A 155 -0.68 7.92 2.06
N ALA A 156 -0.69 7.91 3.40
CA ALA A 156 -0.72 6.67 4.18
C ALA A 156 -1.95 5.80 3.86
N ARG A 157 -3.13 6.42 3.75
CA ARG A 157 -4.37 5.73 3.39
C ARG A 157 -4.33 5.19 1.96
N TYR A 158 -3.88 6.01 1.01
CA TYR A 158 -3.73 5.58 -0.38
C TYR A 158 -2.77 4.40 -0.48
N VAL A 159 -1.58 4.48 0.12
CA VAL A 159 -0.58 3.41 0.13
C VAL A 159 -1.15 2.13 0.72
N ALA A 160 -1.84 2.20 1.87
CA ALA A 160 -2.44 1.03 2.49
C ALA A 160 -3.49 0.35 1.59
N ARG A 161 -4.36 1.13 0.93
CA ARG A 161 -5.36 0.61 -0.01
C ARG A 161 -4.73 0.04 -1.28
N ARG A 162 -3.69 0.70 -1.79
CA ARG A 162 -2.97 0.25 -2.98
C ARG A 162 -2.26 -1.07 -2.73
N GLN A 163 -1.57 -1.21 -1.60
CA GLN A 163 -0.93 -2.47 -1.20
C GLN A 163 -1.95 -3.61 -1.11
N LEU A 164 -3.12 -3.35 -0.51
CA LEU A 164 -4.19 -4.34 -0.45
C LEU A 164 -4.68 -4.74 -1.85
N LEU A 165 -4.91 -3.77 -2.74
CA LEU A 165 -5.32 -4.02 -4.12
C LEU A 165 -4.28 -4.86 -4.88
N ASP A 166 -3.00 -4.55 -4.75
CA ASP A 166 -1.92 -5.27 -5.43
C ASP A 166 -1.84 -6.73 -4.95
N LEU A 167 -2.02 -6.97 -3.64
CA LEU A 167 -2.08 -8.31 -3.06
C LEU A 167 -3.27 -9.13 -3.58
N GLU A 168 -4.47 -8.55 -3.61
CA GLU A 168 -5.66 -9.21 -4.13
C GLU A 168 -5.57 -9.43 -5.65
N SER A 169 -4.96 -8.50 -6.37
CA SER A 169 -4.72 -8.62 -7.82
C SER A 169 -3.78 -9.78 -8.11
N ASN A 170 -2.67 -9.89 -7.37
CA ASN A 170 -1.80 -11.05 -7.48
C ASN A 170 -2.53 -12.35 -7.15
N ARG A 171 -3.34 -12.36 -6.09
CA ARG A 171 -4.10 -13.54 -5.68
C ARG A 171 -5.01 -14.05 -6.79
N LEU A 172 -5.82 -13.18 -7.40
CA LEU A 172 -6.67 -13.58 -8.52
C LEU A 172 -5.85 -13.97 -9.75
N ALA A 173 -4.72 -13.31 -9.99
CA ALA A 173 -3.83 -13.64 -11.10
C ALA A 173 -3.21 -15.05 -10.96
N VAL A 174 -2.69 -15.40 -9.78
CA VAL A 174 -2.14 -16.73 -9.47
C VAL A 174 -3.23 -17.81 -9.58
N LEU A 175 -4.45 -17.48 -9.19
CA LEU A 175 -5.60 -18.38 -9.20
C LEU A 175 -6.44 -18.29 -10.48
N THR A 176 -5.89 -17.73 -11.57
CA THR A 176 -6.61 -17.62 -12.84
C THR A 176 -6.96 -19.01 -13.38
N PRO A 177 -8.24 -19.30 -13.65
CA PRO A 177 -8.65 -20.57 -14.25
C PRO A 177 -8.00 -20.78 -15.62
N ALA A 178 -7.68 -22.03 -15.96
CA ALA A 178 -6.98 -22.35 -17.20
C ALA A 178 -7.74 -21.92 -18.46
N SER A 179 -9.08 -21.90 -18.43
CA SER A 179 -9.91 -21.41 -19.54
C SER A 179 -9.76 -19.92 -19.83
N PHE A 180 -9.41 -19.09 -18.83
CA PHE A 180 -9.18 -17.66 -19.01
C PHE A 180 -7.76 -17.34 -19.48
N GLY A 181 -6.80 -18.22 -19.21
CA GLY A 181 -5.43 -18.09 -19.67
C GLY A 181 -4.40 -18.66 -18.71
N ALA A 182 -3.14 -18.33 -18.96
CA ALA A 182 -2.07 -18.68 -18.05
C ALA A 182 -2.20 -17.89 -16.73
N PRO A 183 -1.85 -18.50 -15.58
CA PRO A 183 -1.73 -17.76 -14.32
C PRO A 183 -0.79 -16.57 -14.49
N GLY A 184 -1.16 -15.46 -13.88
CA GLY A 184 -0.30 -14.28 -13.85
C GLY A 184 0.95 -14.49 -12.99
N PRO A 185 1.91 -13.55 -13.07
CA PRO A 185 3.18 -13.68 -12.36
C PRO A 185 2.97 -13.75 -10.84
N SER A 186 3.75 -14.61 -10.19
CA SER A 186 3.83 -14.65 -8.72
C SER A 186 4.68 -13.48 -8.23
N VAL A 187 4.23 -12.72 -7.23
CA VAL A 187 5.05 -11.66 -6.60
C VAL A 187 6.13 -12.22 -5.67
N VAL A 188 6.06 -13.52 -5.36
CA VAL A 188 6.90 -14.16 -4.35
C VAL A 188 7.51 -15.44 -4.92
N HIS A 189 8.77 -15.68 -4.59
CA HIS A 189 9.55 -16.83 -5.07
C HIS A 189 10.21 -17.56 -3.89
N ASP A 190 10.29 -18.88 -4.00
CA ASP A 190 10.81 -19.77 -2.96
C ASP A 190 12.26 -19.45 -2.58
N SER A 191 13.10 -19.15 -3.58
CA SER A 191 14.55 -18.99 -3.44
C SER A 191 15.01 -17.73 -2.69
N THR A 192 14.11 -16.78 -2.42
CA THR A 192 14.46 -15.49 -1.81
C THR A 192 13.81 -15.28 -0.44
N ARG A 193 13.30 -16.35 0.20
CA ARG A 193 12.59 -16.23 1.48
C ARG A 193 13.47 -16.53 2.68
N THR A 194 13.42 -15.63 3.65
CA THR A 194 13.83 -15.88 5.05
C THR A 194 12.56 -15.99 5.88
N ALA A 195 12.40 -17.09 6.61
CA ALA A 195 11.24 -17.33 7.46
C ALA A 195 11.63 -17.72 8.87
N LEU A 196 10.77 -17.35 9.81
CA LEU A 196 10.81 -17.81 11.20
C LEU A 196 10.58 -19.33 11.27
N ALA A 197 9.68 -19.84 10.43
CA ALA A 197 9.39 -21.26 10.30
C ALA A 197 8.91 -21.57 8.88
N THR A 198 9.21 -22.78 8.42
CA THR A 198 8.68 -23.33 7.18
C THR A 198 7.84 -24.56 7.51
N ILE A 199 6.57 -24.56 7.11
CA ILE A 199 5.68 -25.72 7.26
C ILE A 199 5.41 -26.29 5.88
N THR A 200 5.57 -27.59 5.72
CA THR A 200 5.39 -28.28 4.44
C THR A 200 4.21 -29.24 4.55
N PHE A 201 3.21 -29.04 3.70
CA PHE A 201 2.06 -29.92 3.57
C PHE A 201 2.16 -30.68 2.26
N ALA A 202 2.08 -32.01 2.31
CA ALA A 202 2.08 -32.87 1.13
C ALA A 202 0.81 -33.72 1.13
N GLY A 203 0.03 -33.67 0.05
CA GLY A 203 -1.25 -34.39 -0.01
C GLY A 203 -2.18 -33.85 -1.09
N LYS A 204 -3.37 -34.46 -1.19
CA LYS A 204 -4.48 -33.95 -2.03
C LYS A 204 -5.45 -33.15 -1.17
N ALA A 205 -6.10 -32.14 -1.73
CA ALA A 205 -7.30 -31.56 -1.11
C ALA A 205 -8.39 -32.65 -1.00
N PRO A 206 -9.22 -32.69 0.08
CA PRO A 206 -9.35 -31.71 1.18
C PRO A 206 -8.40 -31.93 2.37
N ALA A 207 -7.67 -33.06 2.45
CA ALA A 207 -6.84 -33.41 3.61
C ALA A 207 -5.79 -32.35 3.98
N LEU A 208 -5.32 -31.57 3.00
CA LEU A 208 -4.45 -30.42 3.23
C LEU A 208 -5.06 -29.37 4.18
N GLY A 209 -6.39 -29.14 4.13
CA GLY A 209 -7.09 -28.18 4.98
C GLY A 209 -7.24 -28.67 6.42
N ASP A 210 -7.53 -29.97 6.60
CA ASP A 210 -7.77 -30.59 7.91
C ASP A 210 -6.53 -30.55 8.80
N ASP A 211 -5.35 -30.80 8.23
CA ASP A 211 -4.07 -30.73 8.95
C ASP A 211 -3.61 -29.28 9.16
N PHE A 212 -3.98 -28.39 8.23
CA PHE A 212 -3.50 -27.01 8.19
C PHE A 212 -4.14 -26.11 9.26
N ALA A 213 -5.46 -26.16 9.40
CA ALA A 213 -6.16 -25.23 10.27
C ALA A 213 -5.76 -25.35 11.76
N PRO A 214 -5.64 -26.57 12.34
CA PRO A 214 -5.15 -26.73 13.71
C PRO A 214 -3.71 -26.23 13.90
N ALA A 215 -2.83 -26.48 12.92
CA ALA A 215 -1.43 -26.05 12.98
C ALA A 215 -1.31 -24.51 13.02
N ILE A 216 -2.08 -23.80 12.18
CA ILE A 216 -2.07 -22.33 12.17
C ILE A 216 -2.72 -21.77 13.44
N ALA A 217 -3.81 -22.37 13.91
CA ALA A 217 -4.45 -21.95 15.16
C ALA A 217 -3.50 -22.10 16.36
N ALA A 218 -2.70 -23.16 16.41
CA ALA A 218 -1.68 -23.35 17.44
C ALA A 218 -0.55 -22.33 17.32
N LEU A 219 0.01 -22.12 16.12
CA LEU A 219 1.07 -21.15 15.88
C LEU A 219 0.67 -19.73 16.32
N ARG A 220 -0.54 -19.30 15.96
CA ARG A 220 -1.02 -17.94 16.27
C ARG A 220 -1.32 -17.70 17.75
N LYS A 221 -1.47 -18.76 18.56
CA LYS A 221 -1.51 -18.62 20.03
C LYS A 221 -0.15 -18.21 20.58
N THR A 222 0.94 -18.63 19.94
CA THR A 222 2.31 -18.35 20.36
C THR A 222 2.86 -17.09 19.73
N VAL A 223 2.56 -16.86 18.45
CA VAL A 223 3.01 -15.69 17.68
C VAL A 223 1.79 -15.08 16.97
N PRO A 224 1.09 -14.12 17.60
CA PRO A 224 -0.20 -13.63 17.11
C PRO A 224 -0.07 -12.81 15.81
N ASP A 225 1.10 -12.20 15.59
CA ASP A 225 1.39 -11.30 14.48
C ASP A 225 2.37 -11.93 13.49
N VAL A 226 1.84 -12.80 12.64
CA VAL A 226 2.60 -13.50 11.61
C VAL A 226 1.94 -13.36 10.25
N ALA A 227 2.79 -13.27 9.22
CA ALA A 227 2.41 -13.35 7.82
C ALA A 227 2.79 -14.71 7.23
N PHE A 228 2.02 -15.13 6.23
CA PHE A 228 2.07 -16.43 5.57
C PHE A 228 2.29 -16.23 4.07
N ASP A 229 3.39 -16.76 3.56
CA ASP A 229 3.56 -16.91 2.11
C ASP A 229 3.30 -18.37 1.75
N LEU A 230 2.27 -18.62 0.94
CA LEU A 230 1.84 -19.95 0.54
C LEU A 230 2.33 -20.23 -0.87
N ILE A 231 3.20 -21.22 -1.00
CA ILE A 231 3.78 -21.61 -2.29
C ILE A 231 3.35 -23.02 -2.61
N ALA A 232 2.49 -23.18 -3.62
CA ALA A 232 2.14 -24.50 -4.14
C ALA A 232 3.12 -24.92 -5.23
N SER A 233 3.79 -26.03 -5.00
CA SER A 233 4.79 -26.62 -5.90
C SER A 233 4.30 -27.96 -6.42
N GLY A 234 4.68 -28.32 -7.64
CA GLY A 234 4.35 -29.62 -8.25
C GLY A 234 4.85 -29.75 -9.68
N PRO A 235 4.58 -30.90 -10.34
CA PRO A 235 5.15 -31.22 -11.63
C PRO A 235 4.43 -30.47 -12.75
N THR A 236 5.07 -30.41 -13.91
CA THR A 236 4.49 -29.84 -15.13
C THR A 236 3.14 -30.51 -15.44
N GLY A 237 2.08 -29.71 -15.59
CA GLY A 237 0.71 -30.20 -15.82
C GLY A 237 -0.13 -30.41 -14.55
N SER A 238 0.41 -30.12 -13.35
CA SER A 238 -0.34 -30.19 -12.09
C SER A 238 -1.02 -28.87 -11.66
N LEU A 239 -1.05 -27.86 -12.54
CA LEU A 239 -1.50 -26.50 -12.23
C LEU A 239 -2.86 -26.45 -11.53
N ALA A 240 -3.87 -27.14 -12.06
CA ALA A 240 -5.21 -27.15 -11.47
C ALA A 240 -5.20 -27.67 -10.01
N ARG A 241 -4.37 -28.69 -9.73
CA ARG A 241 -4.21 -29.26 -8.38
C ARG A 241 -3.45 -28.31 -7.45
N GLN A 242 -2.45 -27.59 -7.97
CA GLN A 242 -1.73 -26.55 -7.22
C GLN A 242 -2.67 -25.40 -6.83
N GLN A 243 -3.46 -24.90 -7.78
CA GLN A 243 -4.43 -23.84 -7.55
C GLN A 243 -5.55 -24.26 -6.60
N GLU A 244 -6.03 -25.52 -6.69
CA GLU A 244 -6.97 -26.09 -5.73
C GLU A 244 -6.40 -26.11 -4.31
N ALA A 245 -5.16 -26.58 -4.13
CA ALA A 245 -4.49 -26.58 -2.84
C ALA A 245 -4.38 -25.15 -2.25
N LEU A 246 -3.98 -24.17 -3.06
CA LEU A 246 -3.93 -22.76 -2.63
C LEU A 246 -5.30 -22.23 -2.21
N ARG A 247 -6.36 -22.47 -3.01
CA ARG A 247 -7.72 -22.03 -2.68
C ARG A 247 -8.20 -22.59 -1.35
N VAL A 248 -7.98 -23.87 -1.10
CA VAL A 248 -8.36 -24.53 0.17
C VAL A 248 -7.62 -23.90 1.36
N MET A 249 -6.30 -23.74 1.27
CA MET A 249 -5.52 -23.18 2.37
C MET A 249 -5.85 -21.71 2.63
N MET A 250 -6.16 -20.94 1.58
CA MET A 250 -6.62 -19.57 1.76
C MET A 250 -8.00 -19.48 2.42
N ALA A 251 -8.94 -20.34 2.02
CA ALA A 251 -10.25 -20.40 2.67
C ALA A 251 -10.10 -20.67 4.17
N GLU A 252 -9.16 -21.55 4.56
CA GLU A 252 -8.83 -21.78 5.97
C GLU A 252 -8.19 -20.56 6.65
N LEU A 253 -7.27 -19.86 6.00
CA LEU A 253 -6.69 -18.61 6.55
C LEU A 253 -7.75 -17.52 6.77
N GLN A 254 -8.69 -17.38 5.84
CA GLN A 254 -9.83 -16.47 5.98
C GLN A 254 -10.74 -16.89 7.13
N ARG A 255 -11.07 -18.17 7.26
CA ARG A 255 -11.86 -18.71 8.37
C ARG A 255 -11.20 -18.45 9.72
N LEU A 256 -9.88 -18.52 9.77
CA LEU A 256 -9.07 -18.18 10.94
C LEU A 256 -8.89 -16.66 11.15
N LYS A 257 -9.48 -15.81 10.30
CA LYS A 257 -9.38 -14.35 10.35
C LYS A 257 -7.94 -13.85 10.27
N VAL A 258 -7.11 -14.48 9.45
CA VAL A 258 -5.79 -13.94 9.11
C VAL A 258 -5.99 -12.73 8.19
N PRO A 259 -5.36 -11.57 8.45
CA PRO A 259 -5.48 -10.41 7.57
C PRO A 259 -5.04 -10.72 6.14
N ALA A 260 -5.69 -10.12 5.14
CA ALA A 260 -5.30 -10.30 3.74
C ALA A 260 -3.88 -9.79 3.45
N SER A 261 -3.46 -8.72 4.15
CA SER A 261 -2.10 -8.17 4.12
C SER A 261 -1.02 -9.17 4.56
N HIS A 262 -1.42 -10.22 5.29
CA HIS A 262 -0.54 -11.24 5.85
C HIS A 262 -0.53 -12.51 5.00
N GLN A 263 -1.04 -12.46 3.77
CA GLN A 263 -1.19 -13.63 2.91
C GLN A 263 -0.68 -13.32 1.52
N THR A 264 0.36 -14.03 1.09
CA THR A 264 0.84 -13.99 -0.30
C THR A 264 0.83 -15.38 -0.92
N LEU A 265 0.68 -15.45 -2.25
CA LEU A 265 0.54 -16.70 -2.98
C LEU A 265 1.55 -16.79 -4.10
N ALA A 266 2.02 -18.00 -4.35
CA ALA A 266 2.80 -18.31 -5.54
C ALA A 266 2.58 -19.74 -6.03
N LEU A 267 2.86 -19.92 -7.32
CA LEU A 267 3.00 -21.21 -7.96
C LEU A 267 4.47 -21.45 -8.27
N ALA A 268 4.93 -22.67 -8.04
CA ALA A 268 6.26 -23.12 -8.41
C ALA A 268 6.20 -24.45 -9.17
N THR A 269 7.12 -24.64 -10.10
CA THR A 269 7.27 -25.90 -10.82
C THR A 269 8.44 -26.67 -10.23
N LEU A 270 8.20 -27.90 -9.79
CA LEU A 270 9.23 -28.82 -9.33
C LEU A 270 9.06 -30.15 -10.08
N PRO A 271 10.11 -30.68 -10.75
CA PRO A 271 9.96 -31.75 -11.73
C PRO A 271 9.41 -33.07 -11.18
N ASP A 272 9.65 -33.40 -9.89
CA ASP A 272 9.41 -34.78 -9.38
C ASP A 272 8.70 -34.85 -8.02
N GLN A 273 7.95 -33.83 -7.61
CA GLN A 273 7.24 -33.85 -6.32
C GLN A 273 5.73 -34.00 -6.52
N ALA A 274 5.02 -34.58 -5.55
CA ALA A 274 3.58 -34.40 -5.46
C ALA A 274 3.25 -32.91 -5.23
N VAL A 275 1.97 -32.52 -5.30
CA VAL A 275 1.60 -31.14 -4.94
C VAL A 275 1.94 -30.92 -3.46
N ILE A 276 2.79 -29.94 -3.21
CA ILE A 276 3.27 -29.55 -1.88
C ILE A 276 2.96 -28.09 -1.68
N VAL A 277 2.43 -27.73 -0.50
CA VAL A 277 2.33 -26.32 -0.11
C VAL A 277 3.34 -26.03 0.99
N ARG A 278 4.26 -25.12 0.69
CA ARG A 278 5.20 -24.55 1.67
C ARG A 278 4.65 -23.26 2.20
N ILE A 279 4.77 -23.09 3.52
CA ILE A 279 4.29 -21.92 4.22
C ILE A 279 5.45 -21.28 4.94
N TYR A 280 5.82 -20.10 4.49
CA TYR A 280 6.83 -19.27 5.11
C TYR A 280 6.16 -18.35 6.11
N VAL A 281 6.46 -18.57 7.38
CA VAL A 281 5.98 -17.74 8.49
C VAL A 281 7.00 -16.64 8.71
N LYS A 282 6.60 -15.38 8.64
CA LYS A 282 7.47 -14.23 8.91
C LYS A 282 6.77 -13.23 9.81
N LYS A 283 7.57 -12.40 10.49
CA LYS A 283 7.02 -11.16 11.06
C LYS A 283 6.72 -10.20 9.90
N PRO A 284 5.56 -9.53 9.93
CA PRO A 284 5.20 -8.55 8.90
C PRO A 284 6.21 -7.41 8.82
#